data_AF-A0A5D3YBW0-F1
#
_entry.id   AF-A0A5D3YBW0-F1
#
_cell.length_a   1.000
_cell.length_b   1.000
_cell.length_c   1.000
_cell.angle_alpha   90.00
_cell.angle_beta   90.00
_cell.angle_gamma   90.00
#
_symmetry.space_group_name_H-M   'P 1'
#
loop_
_entity.id
_entity.type
_entity.pdbx_description
1 polymer ?
#
loop_
_entity_poly.entity_id
_entity_poly.type
_entity_poly.pdbx_seq_one_letter_code
_entity_poly.pdbx_strand_id
1 'polypeptide(L)'
;MSSVYAQSYQDVKRAMTKASQVAVAGFRESRVSGMIEKIAECYAQLSKKMFYCSYIDIASRYIELTVSQVMGYSPSQFFTDDSFSDRMSEIFERANMDIDQANEYLSLISPEINELVDIELSK
;
A
#
# COMPACT_ATOMS: atom_id res chain seq x y z
N MET A 1 4.92 -22.26 -26.07
CA MET A 1 5.56 -21.15 -25.32
C MET A 1 4.64 -20.80 -24.18
N SER A 2 5.01 -21.21 -22.96
CA SER A 2 4.15 -21.14 -21.77
C SER A 2 4.13 -19.72 -21.20
N SER A 3 2.93 -19.18 -20.97
CA SER A 3 2.69 -17.83 -20.47
C SER A 3 3.28 -17.63 -19.07
N VAL A 4 4.37 -16.88 -18.99
CA VAL A 4 4.87 -16.32 -17.74
C VAL A 4 4.22 -14.94 -17.60
N TYR A 5 3.55 -14.67 -16.47
CA TYR A 5 2.95 -13.38 -16.05
C TYR A 5 1.53 -13.01 -16.54
N ALA A 6 0.55 -13.85 -16.26
CA ALA A 6 -0.77 -13.34 -15.89
C ALA A 6 -1.07 -13.83 -14.46
N GLN A 7 -0.71 -13.04 -13.44
CA GLN A 7 -1.28 -13.28 -12.11
C GLN A 7 -2.80 -13.20 -12.26
N SER A 8 -3.50 -14.19 -11.73
CA SER A 8 -4.95 -14.14 -11.81
C SER A 8 -5.46 -12.96 -11.00
N TYR A 9 -6.58 -12.36 -11.40
CA TYR A 9 -7.25 -11.31 -10.61
C TYR A 9 -7.47 -11.77 -9.16
N GLN A 10 -7.74 -13.07 -8.94
CA GLN A 10 -7.89 -13.65 -7.62
C GLN A 10 -6.59 -13.61 -6.79
N ASP A 11 -5.43 -13.80 -7.41
CA ASP A 11 -4.14 -13.69 -6.72
C ASP A 11 -3.84 -12.26 -6.30
N VAL A 12 -4.10 -11.31 -7.19
CA VAL A 12 -3.94 -9.88 -6.90
C VAL A 12 -4.87 -9.45 -5.79
N LYS A 13 -6.15 -9.84 -5.85
CA LYS A 13 -7.13 -9.54 -4.79
C LYS A 13 -6.71 -10.13 -3.45
N ARG A 14 -6.24 -11.39 -3.42
CA ARG A 14 -5.70 -12.00 -2.18
C ARG A 14 -4.50 -11.24 -1.63
N ALA A 15 -3.61 -10.76 -2.50
CA ALA A 15 -2.46 -9.97 -2.10
C ALA A 15 -2.89 -8.61 -1.51
N MET A 16 -3.84 -7.91 -2.13
CA MET A 16 -4.41 -6.66 -1.61
C MET A 16 -5.08 -6.88 -0.25
N THR A 17 -5.94 -7.90 -0.12
CA THR A 17 -6.60 -8.23 1.17
C THR A 17 -5.56 -8.49 2.26
N LYS A 18 -4.52 -9.27 1.97
CA LYS A 18 -3.45 -9.54 2.93
C LYS A 18 -2.68 -8.26 3.30
N ALA A 19 -2.42 -7.39 2.35
CA ALA A 19 -1.74 -6.12 2.60
C ALA A 19 -2.58 -5.20 3.50
N SER A 20 -3.88 -5.07 3.24
CA SER A 20 -4.81 -4.32 4.11
C SER A 20 -4.84 -4.89 5.53
N GLN A 21 -4.85 -6.22 5.69
CA GLN A 21 -4.75 -6.87 7.01
C GLN A 21 -3.45 -6.54 7.73
N VAL A 22 -2.31 -6.54 7.01
CA VAL A 22 -1.01 -6.19 7.59
C VAL A 22 -0.96 -4.71 8.02
N ALA A 23 -1.48 -3.80 7.20
CA ALA A 23 -1.55 -2.38 7.54
C ALA A 23 -2.44 -2.13 8.77
N VAL A 24 -3.65 -2.72 8.80
CA VAL A 24 -4.57 -2.63 9.94
C VAL A 24 -3.97 -3.26 11.20
N ALA A 25 -3.26 -4.39 11.09
CA ALA A 25 -2.56 -5.00 12.22
C ALA A 25 -1.49 -4.06 12.77
N GLY A 26 -0.64 -3.47 11.93
CA GLY A 26 0.37 -2.48 12.34
C GLY A 26 -0.27 -1.26 13.02
N PHE A 27 -1.37 -0.76 12.46
CA PHE A 27 -2.14 0.33 13.08
C PHE A 27 -2.70 -0.05 14.46
N ARG A 28 -3.25 -1.26 14.61
CA ARG A 28 -3.81 -1.73 15.90
C ARG A 28 -2.72 -1.97 16.95
N GLU A 29 -1.56 -2.46 16.53
CA GLU A 29 -0.44 -2.77 17.40
C GLU A 29 0.21 -1.50 17.97
N SER A 30 0.60 -0.56 17.10
CA SER A 30 1.38 0.62 17.51
C SER A 30 1.01 1.89 16.73
N ARG A 31 -0.20 1.97 16.16
CA ARG A 31 -0.66 3.13 15.37
C ARG A 31 0.28 3.41 14.20
N VAL A 32 0.65 4.68 14.01
CA VAL A 32 1.50 5.16 12.92
C VAL A 32 2.84 4.43 12.88
N SER A 33 3.51 4.23 14.02
CA SER A 33 4.83 3.57 14.03
C SER A 33 4.75 2.11 13.59
N GLY A 34 3.69 1.39 14.00
CA GLY A 34 3.49 0.00 13.57
C GLY A 34 3.25 -0.12 12.07
N MET A 35 2.52 0.82 11.46
CA MET A 35 2.36 0.85 10.00
C MET A 35 3.69 1.14 9.28
N ILE A 36 4.46 2.10 9.78
CA ILE A 36 5.78 2.45 9.22
C ILE A 36 6.72 1.23 9.28
N GLU A 37 6.72 0.48 10.37
CA GLU A 37 7.52 -0.74 10.52
C GLU A 37 7.15 -1.78 9.46
N LYS A 38 5.84 -2.05 9.24
CA LYS A 38 5.41 -3.02 8.21
C LYS A 38 5.80 -2.61 6.79
N ILE A 39 5.78 -1.30 6.50
CA ILE A 39 6.26 -0.78 5.22
C ILE A 39 7.77 -0.99 5.10
N ALA A 40 8.55 -0.56 6.10
CA ALA A 40 10.01 -0.71 6.09
C ALA A 40 10.45 -2.17 5.96
N GLU A 41 9.82 -3.08 6.70
CA GLU A 41 10.06 -4.53 6.60
C GLU A 41 9.79 -5.07 5.19
N CYS A 42 8.75 -4.58 4.52
CA CYS A 42 8.42 -5.00 3.15
C CYS A 42 9.44 -4.47 2.15
N TYR A 43 9.75 -3.17 2.21
CA TYR A 43 10.68 -2.51 1.30
C TYR A 43 12.11 -3.06 1.44
N ALA A 44 12.53 -3.52 2.63
CA ALA A 44 13.78 -4.26 2.80
C ALA A 44 13.85 -5.57 1.96
N GLN A 45 12.71 -6.06 1.48
CA GLN A 45 12.60 -7.26 0.63
C GLN A 45 11.98 -6.97 -0.74
N LEU A 46 12.11 -5.73 -1.25
CA LEU A 46 11.40 -5.26 -2.44
C LEU A 46 11.63 -6.15 -3.68
N SER A 47 12.82 -6.76 -3.81
CA SER A 47 13.16 -7.67 -4.92
C SER A 47 12.27 -8.92 -5.02
N LYS A 48 11.59 -9.31 -3.94
CA LYS A 48 10.74 -10.52 -3.89
C LYS A 48 9.24 -10.22 -3.98
N LYS A 49 8.83 -9.00 -3.61
CA LYS A 49 7.43 -8.66 -3.30
C LYS A 49 7.06 -7.23 -3.72
N MET A 50 7.65 -6.74 -4.81
CA MET A 50 7.59 -5.35 -5.25
C MET A 50 6.18 -4.72 -5.16
N PHE A 51 5.21 -5.21 -5.93
CA PHE A 51 3.84 -4.70 -5.91
C PHE A 51 3.06 -5.03 -4.63
N TYR A 52 3.49 -6.01 -3.84
CA TYR A 52 2.83 -6.26 -2.56
C TYR A 52 3.20 -5.19 -1.53
N CYS A 53 4.39 -4.60 -1.60
CA CYS A 53 4.80 -3.52 -0.72
C CYS A 53 4.03 -2.22 -1.00
N SER A 54 3.74 -1.91 -2.27
CA SER A 54 2.87 -0.77 -2.59
C SER A 54 1.48 -0.94 -1.99
N TYR A 55 0.92 -2.16 -1.97
CA TYR A 55 -0.39 -2.39 -1.35
C TYR A 55 -0.40 -2.08 0.14
N ILE A 56 0.66 -2.44 0.88
CA ILE A 56 0.78 -2.13 2.31
C ILE A 56 0.91 -0.61 2.52
N ASP A 57 1.68 0.07 1.68
CA ASP A 57 1.92 1.51 1.76
C ASP A 57 0.62 2.29 1.50
N ILE A 58 -0.09 1.96 0.41
CA ILE A 58 -1.40 2.54 0.06
C ILE A 58 -2.40 2.33 1.19
N ALA A 59 -2.52 1.10 1.70
CA ALA A 59 -3.43 0.79 2.80
C ALA A 59 -3.11 1.61 4.06
N SER A 60 -1.83 1.69 4.43
CA SER A 60 -1.38 2.43 5.63
C SER A 60 -1.57 3.94 5.48
N ARG A 61 -1.30 4.49 4.29
CA ARG A 61 -1.54 5.90 3.97
C ARG A 61 -3.02 6.23 4.07
N TYR A 62 -3.90 5.38 3.54
CA TYR A 62 -5.34 5.59 3.66
C TYR A 62 -5.80 5.59 5.12
N ILE A 63 -5.30 4.67 5.96
CA ILE A 63 -5.61 4.65 7.39
C ILE A 63 -5.16 5.97 8.05
N GLU A 64 -3.91 6.39 7.86
CA GLU A 64 -3.40 7.59 8.51
C GLU A 64 -4.16 8.85 8.07
N LEU A 65 -4.41 9.02 6.76
CA LEU A 65 -5.14 10.18 6.26
C LEU A 65 -6.57 10.23 6.80
N THR A 66 -7.25 9.08 6.86
CA THR A 66 -8.61 9.00 7.39
C THR A 66 -8.64 9.29 8.90
N VAL A 67 -7.76 8.66 9.67
CA VAL A 67 -7.73 8.82 11.13
C VAL A 67 -7.31 10.23 11.52
N SER A 68 -6.27 10.79 10.88
CA SER A 68 -5.81 12.15 11.12
C SER A 68 -6.89 13.19 10.83
N GLN A 69 -7.63 13.02 9.73
CA GLN A 69 -8.77 13.86 9.39
C GLN A 69 -9.88 13.78 10.45
N VAL A 70 -10.28 12.57 10.86
CA VAL A 70 -11.34 12.37 11.85
C VAL A 70 -10.95 12.92 13.23
N MET A 71 -9.69 12.75 13.62
CA MET A 71 -9.18 13.15 14.93
C MET A 71 -8.70 14.61 14.97
N GLY A 72 -8.63 15.29 13.82
CA GLY A 72 -8.22 16.69 13.71
C GLY A 72 -6.72 16.94 13.95
N TYR A 73 -5.86 15.97 13.66
CA TYR A 73 -4.40 16.14 13.73
C TYR A 73 -3.77 16.10 12.33
N SER A 74 -2.56 16.65 12.19
CA SER A 74 -1.82 16.59 10.92
C SER A 74 -1.23 15.20 10.70
N PRO A 75 -1.39 14.59 9.51
CA PRO A 75 -0.76 13.30 9.19
C PRO A 75 0.74 13.30 9.46
N SER A 76 1.28 12.14 9.83
CA SER A 76 2.73 11.93 9.89
C SER A 76 3.42 12.30 8.58
N GLN A 77 4.60 12.91 8.68
CA GLN A 77 5.43 13.27 7.52
C GLN A 77 5.71 12.09 6.60
N PHE A 78 5.79 10.88 7.17
CA PHE A 78 5.99 9.64 6.41
C PHE A 78 4.88 9.37 5.38
N PHE A 79 3.65 9.81 5.65
CA PHE A 79 2.48 9.56 4.80
C PHE A 79 2.09 10.77 3.92
N THR A 80 2.97 11.78 3.84
CA THR A 80 2.83 12.90 2.89
C THR A 80 2.91 12.43 1.45
N ASP A 81 2.36 13.23 0.53
CA ASP A 81 2.36 12.93 -0.90
C ASP A 81 3.78 12.76 -1.45
N ASP A 82 4.71 13.65 -1.06
CA ASP A 82 6.12 13.59 -1.45
C ASP A 82 6.79 12.31 -0.94
N SER A 83 6.65 12.00 0.35
CA SER A 83 7.26 10.80 0.95
C SER A 83 6.67 9.51 0.37
N PHE A 84 5.38 9.51 0.05
CA PHE A 84 4.72 8.38 -0.61
C PHE A 84 5.20 8.24 -2.05
N SER A 85 5.27 9.33 -2.81
CA SER A 85 5.75 9.36 -4.19
C SER A 85 7.20 8.84 -4.27
N ASP A 86 8.07 9.27 -3.37
CA ASP A 86 9.47 8.83 -3.30
C ASP A 86 9.61 7.32 -3.04
N ARG A 87 8.72 6.73 -2.23
CA ARG A 87 8.73 5.27 -2.01
C ARG A 87 8.12 4.51 -3.18
N MET A 88 7.10 5.07 -3.82
CA MET A 88 6.43 4.43 -4.94
C MET A 88 7.26 4.49 -6.23
N SER A 89 8.06 5.54 -6.42
CA SER A 89 8.94 5.67 -7.58
C SER A 89 9.92 4.49 -7.69
N GLU A 90 10.48 4.00 -6.58
CA GLU A 90 11.36 2.83 -6.60
C GLU A 90 10.66 1.58 -7.15
N ILE A 91 9.37 1.40 -6.85
CA ILE A 91 8.56 0.29 -7.37
C ILE A 91 8.34 0.48 -8.88
N PHE A 92 7.94 1.67 -9.30
CA PHE A 92 7.61 1.95 -10.70
C PHE A 92 8.83 1.90 -11.61
N GLU A 93 9.97 2.43 -11.17
CA GLU A 93 11.25 2.34 -11.89
C GLU A 93 11.65 0.87 -12.11
N ARG A 94 11.58 0.03 -11.06
CA ARG A 94 11.91 -1.39 -11.19
C ARG A 94 10.90 -2.17 -12.04
N ALA A 95 9.66 -1.71 -12.10
CA ALA A 95 8.62 -2.25 -12.97
C ALA A 95 8.73 -1.74 -14.42
N ASN A 96 9.65 -0.82 -14.73
CA ASN A 96 9.74 -0.08 -16.00
C ASN A 96 8.42 0.60 -16.38
N MET A 97 7.74 1.17 -15.39
CA MET A 97 6.51 1.93 -15.59
C MET A 97 6.85 3.41 -15.76
N ASP A 98 6.28 4.03 -16.79
CA ASP A 98 6.30 5.49 -16.90
C ASP A 98 5.27 6.14 -15.95
N ILE A 99 5.25 7.46 -15.92
CA ILE A 99 4.38 8.22 -15.02
C ILE A 99 2.89 8.00 -15.31
N ASP A 100 2.51 7.83 -16.58
CA ASP A 100 1.11 7.63 -16.98
C ASP A 100 0.64 6.24 -16.55
N GLN A 101 1.47 5.22 -16.77
CA GLN A 101 1.24 3.85 -16.32
C GLN A 101 1.18 3.74 -14.80
N ALA A 102 2.08 4.43 -14.09
CA ALA A 102 2.09 4.50 -12.63
C ALA A 102 0.79 5.14 -12.09
N ASN A 103 0.37 6.26 -12.69
CA ASN A 103 -0.87 6.94 -12.33
C ASN A 103 -2.10 6.07 -12.62
N GLU A 104 -2.17 5.43 -13.79
CA GLU A 104 -3.24 4.50 -14.15
C GLU A 104 -3.30 3.35 -13.14
N TYR A 105 -2.17 2.73 -12.82
CA TYR A 105 -2.08 1.67 -11.84
C TYR A 105 -2.61 2.10 -10.47
N LEU A 106 -2.12 3.22 -9.93
CA LEU A 106 -2.59 3.76 -8.65
C LEU A 106 -4.10 4.06 -8.66
N SER A 107 -4.63 4.58 -9.77
CA SER A 107 -6.05 4.87 -9.93
C SER A 107 -6.92 3.62 -9.87
N LEU A 108 -6.40 2.48 -10.33
CA LEU A 108 -7.10 1.20 -10.34
C LEU A 108 -7.03 0.50 -8.98
N ILE A 109 -5.86 0.47 -8.35
CA ILE A 109 -5.65 -0.34 -7.14
C ILE A 109 -6.05 0.36 -5.84
N SER A 110 -5.94 1.70 -5.78
CA SER A 110 -6.15 2.42 -4.52
C SER A 110 -7.58 2.31 -4.00
N PRO A 111 -8.64 2.46 -4.84
CA PRO A 111 -10.02 2.32 -4.36
C PRO A 111 -10.31 0.92 -3.79
N GLU A 112 -9.82 -0.13 -4.44
CA GLU A 112 -9.99 -1.53 -4.00
C GLU A 112 -9.31 -1.77 -2.65
N ILE A 113 -8.10 -1.23 -2.46
CA ILE A 113 -7.35 -1.35 -1.21
C ILE A 113 -8.05 -0.58 -0.08
N ASN A 114 -8.56 0.62 -0.37
CA ASN A 114 -9.28 1.43 0.60
C ASN A 114 -10.54 0.71 1.11
N GLU A 115 -11.34 0.13 0.20
CA GLU A 115 -12.51 -0.67 0.58
C GLU A 115 -12.12 -1.86 1.46
N LEU A 116 -11.04 -2.56 1.11
CA LEU A 116 -10.52 -3.67 1.91
C LEU A 116 -10.06 -3.21 3.30
N VAL A 117 -9.45 -2.04 3.42
CA VAL A 117 -9.08 -1.46 4.72
C VAL A 117 -10.34 -1.16 5.54
N ASP A 118 -11.37 -0.55 4.97
CA ASP A 118 -12.60 -0.22 5.69
C ASP A 118 -13.30 -1.48 6.22
N ILE A 119 -13.33 -2.55 5.41
CA ILE A 119 -13.84 -3.87 5.83
C ILE A 119 -13.03 -4.41 7.00
N GLU A 120 -11.70 -4.36 6.94
CA GLU A 120 -10.83 -4.90 7.99
C GLU A 120 -10.88 -4.05 9.28
N LEU A 121 -11.00 -2.73 9.19
CA LEU A 121 -11.16 -1.85 10.35
C LEU A 121 -12.49 -2.06 11.08
N SER A 122 -13.53 -2.50 10.37
CA SER A 122 -14.87 -2.75 10.92
C SER A 122 -14.99 -4.06 11.71
N LYS A 123 -13.94 -4.89 11.75
CA LYS A 123 -13.89 -6.17 12.50
C LYS A 123 -13.36 -5.98 13.91
#